data_AF-A0AAV2IIT6-F1
#
_entry.id   AF-A0AAV2IIT6-F1
#
_cell.length_a   1.000
_cell.length_b   1.000
_cell.length_c   1.000
_cell.angle_alpha   90.00
_cell.angle_beta   90.00
_cell.angle_gamma   90.00
#
_symmetry.space_group_name_H-M   'P 1'
#
loop_
_entity.id
_entity.type
_entity.pdbx_description
1 polymer ?
#
loop_
_entity_poly.entity_id
_entity_poly.type
_entity_poly.pdbx_seq_one_letter_code
_entity_poly.pdbx_strand_id
1 'polypeptide(L)'
;FDQQLNHALSLEMTDGTWHGLMKEIKGQFFFLAGVLLLKKSQDGLLPLPSGVKAAGACFLTSNKVDPIDRNEKWIANLPQHGSKFYKWWYLQSYDRVSQIGHMLSQWTSSNILEW
;
A
#
# COMPACT_ATOMS: atom_id res chain seq x y z
N PHE A 1 8.08 0.61 37.20
CA PHE A 1 7.24 0.18 36.06
C PHE A 1 7.30 1.21 34.92
N ASP A 2 7.31 2.52 35.19
CA ASP A 2 7.34 3.57 34.15
C ASP A 2 8.64 3.72 33.35
N GLN A 3 9.82 3.47 33.93
CA GLN A 3 11.07 3.67 33.18
C GLN A 3 11.26 2.66 32.04
N GLN A 4 10.84 1.40 32.22
CA GLN A 4 10.93 0.39 31.18
C GLN A 4 9.84 0.57 30.11
N LEU A 5 8.66 1.04 30.50
CA LEU A 5 7.59 1.40 29.57
C LEU A 5 7.99 2.63 28.74
N ASN A 6 8.56 3.66 29.36
CA ASN A 6 9.09 4.83 28.66
C ASN A 6 10.30 4.50 27.79
N HIS A 7 11.13 3.54 28.20
CA HIS A 7 12.23 3.06 27.36
C HIS A 7 11.70 2.26 26.15
N ALA A 8 10.71 1.40 26.34
CA ALA A 8 10.05 0.68 25.25
C ALA A 8 9.33 1.63 24.28
N LEU A 9 8.62 2.64 24.79
CA LEU A 9 8.01 3.70 23.97
C LEU A 9 9.06 4.57 23.25
N SER A 10 10.21 4.83 23.88
CA SER A 10 11.32 5.54 23.23
C SER A 10 11.99 4.70 22.14
N LEU A 11 12.00 3.38 22.27
CA LEU A 11 12.46 2.44 21.25
C LEU A 11 11.47 2.38 20.08
N GLU A 12 10.17 2.46 20.37
CA GLU A 12 9.07 2.53 19.40
C GLU A 12 9.15 3.81 18.54
N MET A 13 9.68 4.91 19.10
CA MET A 13 9.95 6.16 18.38
C MET A 13 11.25 6.17 17.57
N THR A 14 12.13 5.17 17.72
CA THR A 14 13.44 5.13 17.05
C THR A 14 13.52 4.24 15.81
N ASP A 15 12.60 3.30 15.58
CA ASP A 15 12.74 2.37 14.47
C ASP A 15 12.01 2.85 13.21
N GLY A 16 12.63 3.81 12.51
CA GLY A 16 12.15 4.29 11.20
C GLY A 16 11.89 3.14 10.21
N THR A 17 12.60 2.03 10.37
CA THR A 17 12.36 0.76 9.67
C THR A 17 10.96 0.20 9.93
N TRP A 18 10.56 0.11 11.20
CA TRP A 18 9.26 -0.42 11.60
C TRP A 18 8.12 0.49 11.15
N HIS A 19 8.30 1.81 11.26
CA HIS A 19 7.34 2.77 10.77
C HIS A 19 7.16 2.70 9.24
N GLY A 20 8.27 2.63 8.49
CA GLY A 20 8.25 2.41 7.05
C GLY A 20 7.57 1.10 6.66
N LEU A 21 7.83 0.02 7.42
CA LEU A 21 7.19 -1.28 7.24
C LEU A 21 5.67 -1.22 7.46
N MET A 22 5.23 -0.66 8.58
CA MET A 22 3.82 -0.56 8.91
C MET A 22 3.05 0.31 7.91
N LYS A 23 3.66 1.41 7.45
CA LYS A 23 3.10 2.24 6.37
C LYS A 23 2.87 1.39 5.11
N GLU A 24 3.88 0.67 4.66
CA GLU A 24 3.78 -0.07 3.42
C GLU A 24 2.80 -1.26 3.49
N ILE A 25 2.79 -1.99 4.62
CA ILE A 25 1.78 -3.03 4.87
C ILE A 25 0.37 -2.45 4.80
N LYS A 26 0.16 -1.28 5.40
CA LYS A 26 -1.14 -0.58 5.34
C LYS A 26 -1.52 -0.22 3.90
N GLY A 27 -0.59 0.34 3.13
CA GLY A 27 -0.80 0.66 1.72
C GLY A 27 -1.18 -0.57 0.88
N GLN A 28 -0.45 -1.67 1.06
CA GLN A 28 -0.71 -2.93 0.35
C GLN A 28 -2.03 -3.58 0.78
N PHE A 29 -2.38 -3.52 2.06
CA PHE A 29 -3.64 -4.04 2.58
C PHE A 29 -4.84 -3.35 1.92
N PHE A 30 -4.82 -2.02 1.83
CA PHE A 30 -5.88 -1.28 1.15
C PHE A 30 -5.94 -1.58 -0.35
N PHE A 31 -4.80 -1.73 -1.02
CA PHE A 31 -4.77 -2.15 -2.42
C PHE A 31 -5.46 -3.50 -2.63
N LEU A 32 -5.06 -4.52 -1.88
CA LEU A 32 -5.62 -5.87 -1.98
C LEU A 32 -7.10 -5.91 -1.61
N ALA A 33 -7.51 -5.14 -0.60
CA ALA A 33 -8.93 -5.00 -0.25
C ALA A 33 -9.74 -4.40 -1.41
N GLY A 34 -9.22 -3.37 -2.08
CA GLY A 34 -9.85 -2.78 -3.26
C GLY A 34 -9.99 -3.77 -4.42
N VAL A 35 -8.92 -4.52 -4.73
CA VAL A 35 -8.94 -5.57 -5.77
C VAL A 35 -9.99 -6.63 -5.45
N LEU A 36 -10.05 -7.09 -4.20
CA LEU A 36 -11.03 -8.08 -3.77
C LEU A 36 -12.47 -7.58 -3.91
N LEU A 37 -12.73 -6.33 -3.55
CA LEU A 37 -14.05 -5.70 -3.68
C LEU A 37 -14.48 -5.56 -5.14
N LEU A 38 -13.56 -5.15 -6.03
CA LEU A 38 -13.84 -5.12 -7.47
C LEU A 38 -14.17 -6.51 -7.99
N LYS A 39 -13.36 -7.51 -7.66
CA LYS A 39 -13.57 -8.89 -8.11
C LYS A 39 -14.92 -9.44 -7.65
N LYS A 40 -15.26 -9.25 -6.37
CA LYS A 40 -16.59 -9.62 -5.84
C LYS A 40 -17.73 -8.91 -6.55
N SER A 41 -17.53 -7.67 -7.01
CA SER A 41 -18.55 -6.93 -7.76
C SER A 41 -18.70 -7.47 -9.19
N GLN A 42 -17.58 -7.85 -9.83
CA GLN A 42 -17.58 -8.50 -11.14
C GLN A 42 -18.25 -9.88 -11.08
N ASP A 43 -18.04 -10.62 -10.00
CA ASP A 43 -18.64 -11.94 -9.76
C ASP A 43 -20.13 -11.84 -9.34
N GLY A 44 -20.71 -10.64 -9.26
CA GLY A 44 -22.10 -10.41 -8.86
C GLY A 44 -22.39 -10.63 -7.36
N LEU A 45 -21.36 -10.83 -6.54
CA LEU A 45 -21.47 -11.04 -5.08
C LEU A 45 -21.68 -9.72 -4.31
N LEU A 46 -21.40 -8.59 -4.95
CA LEU A 46 -21.63 -7.24 -4.43
C LEU A 46 -22.32 -6.39 -5.50
N PRO A 47 -23.27 -5.50 -5.13
CA PRO A 47 -23.83 -4.53 -6.06
C PRO A 47 -22.72 -3.68 -6.67
N LEU A 48 -22.62 -3.66 -8.00
CA LEU A 48 -21.54 -3.00 -8.73
C LEU A 48 -21.32 -1.53 -8.31
N PRO A 49 -22.35 -0.67 -8.16
CA PRO A 49 -22.13 0.71 -7.75
C PRO A 49 -21.50 0.84 -6.35
N SER A 50 -21.90 -0.04 -5.42
CA SER A 50 -21.42 -0.02 -4.03
C SER A 50 -20.01 -0.59 -3.94
N GLY A 51 -19.74 -1.69 -4.63
CA GLY A 51 -18.43 -2.33 -4.62
C GLY A 51 -17.36 -1.51 -5.36
N VAL A 52 -17.71 -0.82 -6.45
CA VAL A 52 -16.81 0.12 -7.14
C VAL A 52 -16.48 1.32 -6.25
N LYS A 53 -17.46 1.90 -5.55
CA LYS A 53 -17.22 3.01 -4.61
C LYS A 53 -16.31 2.59 -3.46
N ALA A 54 -16.57 1.42 -2.86
CA ALA A 54 -15.75 0.90 -1.77
C ALA A 54 -14.32 0.57 -2.25
N ALA A 55 -14.18 -0.06 -3.41
CA ALA A 55 -12.88 -0.32 -4.01
C ALA A 55 -12.12 0.96 -4.34
N GLY A 56 -12.80 1.97 -4.89
CA GLY A 56 -12.22 3.29 -5.16
C GLY A 56 -11.70 3.96 -3.89
N ALA A 57 -12.46 3.91 -2.78
CA ALA A 57 -12.00 4.41 -1.49
C ALA A 57 -10.75 3.66 -0.99
N CYS A 58 -10.70 2.34 -1.17
CA CYS A 58 -9.53 1.52 -0.84
C CYS A 58 -8.30 1.91 -1.69
N PHE A 59 -8.46 2.09 -3.00
CA PHE A 59 -7.35 2.51 -3.87
C PHE A 59 -6.86 3.93 -3.55
N LEU A 60 -7.77 4.87 -3.28
CA LEU A 60 -7.40 6.22 -2.84
C LEU A 60 -6.63 6.18 -1.51
N THR A 61 -7.08 5.37 -0.56
CA THR A 61 -6.39 5.21 0.73
C THR A 61 -5.02 4.57 0.56
N SER A 62 -4.90 3.57 -0.32
CA SER A 62 -3.63 2.94 -0.67
C SER A 62 -2.65 3.91 -1.33
N ASN A 63 -3.14 4.80 -2.21
CA ASN A 63 -2.34 5.82 -2.87
C ASN A 63 -1.92 6.97 -1.93
N LYS A 64 -2.68 7.22 -0.86
CA LYS A 64 -2.28 8.17 0.21
C LYS A 64 -1.15 7.65 1.09
N VAL A 65 -0.80 6.36 0.99
CA VAL A 65 0.40 5.82 1.60
C VAL A 65 1.56 6.04 0.63
N ASP A 66 2.45 6.95 1.01
CA ASP A 66 3.65 7.23 0.23
C ASP A 66 4.50 5.95 0.08
N PRO A 67 5.10 5.71 -1.10
CA PRO A 67 6.09 4.65 -1.26
C PRO A 67 7.26 4.83 -0.30
N ILE A 68 7.99 3.74 -0.03
CA ILE A 68 9.22 3.78 0.77
C ILE A 68 10.22 4.78 0.13
N ASP A 69 10.65 5.79 0.89
CA ASP A 69 11.66 6.75 0.42
C ASP A 69 13.05 6.12 0.49
N ARG A 70 13.72 5.98 -0.67
CA ARG A 70 15.07 5.41 -0.79
C ARG A 70 16.13 6.18 -0.01
N ASN A 71 15.87 7.44 0.31
CA ASN A 71 16.82 8.31 0.99
C ASN A 71 16.68 8.28 2.51
N GLU A 72 15.77 7.46 3.06
CA GLU A 72 15.66 7.34 4.52
C GLU A 72 16.97 6.80 5.12
N LYS A 73 17.42 7.44 6.21
CA LYS A 73 18.72 7.15 6.85
C LYS A 73 18.88 5.68 7.24
N TRP A 74 17.80 5.03 7.65
CA TRP A 74 17.83 3.61 8.01
C TRP A 74 18.04 2.71 6.79
N ILE A 75 17.58 3.12 5.59
CA ILE A 75 17.83 2.40 4.33
C ILE A 75 19.29 2.54 3.91
N ALA A 76 19.84 3.76 4.01
CA ALA A 76 21.23 4.03 3.67
C ALA A 76 22.22 3.22 4.54
N ASN A 77 21.82 2.86 5.76
CA ASN A 77 22.65 2.14 6.73
C ASN A 77 22.47 0.60 6.69
N LEU A 78 21.72 0.07 5.71
CA LEU A 78 21.45 -1.37 5.65
C LEU A 78 22.69 -2.19 5.27
N PRO A 79 22.89 -3.38 5.88
CA PRO A 79 23.90 -4.34 5.45
C PRO A 79 23.70 -4.71 3.97
N GLN A 80 24.80 -4.98 3.24
CA GLN A 80 24.74 -5.34 1.81
C GLN A 80 23.80 -6.52 1.51
N HIS A 81 23.64 -7.47 2.42
CA HIS A 81 22.68 -8.58 2.29
C HIS A 81 21.21 -8.14 2.39
N GLY A 82 20.90 -7.10 3.17
CA GLY A 82 19.55 -6.53 3.27
C GLY A 82 19.15 -5.78 2.00
N SER A 83 20.10 -5.13 1.32
CA SER A 83 19.85 -4.24 0.18
C SER A 83 18.94 -4.82 -0.93
N LYS A 84 19.04 -6.14 -1.20
CA LYS A 84 18.21 -6.82 -2.20
C LYS A 84 16.74 -6.89 -1.79
N PHE A 85 16.47 -7.24 -0.52
CA PHE A 85 15.11 -7.31 0.01
C PHE A 85 14.45 -5.93 -0.03
N TYR A 86 15.15 -4.88 0.40
CA TYR A 86 14.62 -3.52 0.38
C TYR A 86 14.42 -2.99 -1.04
N LYS A 87 15.32 -3.32 -1.97
CA LYS A 87 15.13 -2.97 -3.39
C LYS A 87 13.89 -3.66 -3.96
N TRP A 88 13.71 -4.95 -3.69
CA TRP A 88 12.51 -5.68 -4.10
C TRP A 88 11.26 -5.04 -3.50
N TRP A 89 11.31 -4.72 -2.21
CA TRP A 89 10.17 -4.18 -1.49
C TRP A 89 9.79 -2.77 -1.95
N TYR A 90 10.77 -1.89 -2.16
CA TYR A 90 10.57 -0.59 -2.81
C TYR A 90 9.87 -0.74 -4.16
N LEU A 91 10.30 -1.71 -4.99
CA LEU A 91 9.70 -1.93 -6.30
C LEU A 91 8.23 -2.34 -6.15
N GLN A 92 7.90 -3.19 -5.19
CA GLN A 92 6.51 -3.55 -4.90
C GLN A 92 5.66 -2.32 -4.50
N SER A 93 6.20 -1.42 -3.68
CA SER A 93 5.50 -0.19 -3.27
C SER A 93 5.21 0.75 -4.44
N TYR A 94 6.17 0.89 -5.36
CA TYR A 94 6.00 1.69 -6.57
C TYR A 94 5.07 1.03 -7.58
N ASP A 95 5.21 -0.29 -7.76
CA ASP A 95 4.36 -1.06 -8.65
C ASP A 95 2.89 -1.00 -8.22
N ARG A 96 2.60 -0.95 -6.92
CA ARG A 96 1.23 -0.75 -6.39
C ARG A 96 0.57 0.49 -6.98
N VAL A 97 1.24 1.63 -6.98
CA VAL A 97 0.71 2.89 -7.50
C VAL A 97 0.46 2.78 -9.01
N SER A 98 1.41 2.20 -9.73
CA SER A 98 1.30 1.94 -11.17
C SER A 98 0.13 1.01 -11.51
N GLN A 99 -0.01 -0.10 -10.77
CA GLN A 99 -1.07 -1.10 -10.94
C GLN A 99 -2.46 -0.50 -10.70
N ILE A 100 -2.62 0.34 -9.67
CA ILE A 100 -3.89 1.07 -9.46
C ILE A 100 -4.22 1.93 -10.67
N GLY A 101 -3.25 2.70 -11.19
CA GLY A 101 -3.45 3.55 -12.37
C GLY A 101 -3.83 2.75 -13.61
N HIS A 102 -3.12 1.66 -13.90
CA HIS A 102 -3.41 0.79 -15.03
C HIS A 102 -4.80 0.13 -14.92
N MET A 103 -5.15 -0.38 -13.74
CA MET A 103 -6.43 -1.03 -13.51
C MET A 103 -7.59 -0.05 -13.67
N LEU A 104 -7.47 1.16 -13.13
CA LEU A 104 -8.47 2.22 -13.29
C LEU A 104 -8.61 2.62 -14.77
N SER A 105 -7.49 2.80 -15.48
CA SER A 105 -7.47 3.13 -16.91
C SER A 105 -8.14 2.05 -17.78
N GLN A 106 -7.85 0.77 -17.51
CA GLN A 106 -8.51 -0.34 -18.20
C GLN A 106 -10.00 -0.40 -17.91
N TRP A 107 -10.40 -0.19 -16.65
CA TRP A 107 -11.80 -0.16 -16.25
C TRP A 107 -12.59 1.01 -16.85
N THR A 108 -11.97 2.19 -16.98
CA THR A 108 -12.61 3.32 -17.67
C THR A 108 -12.72 3.05 -19.15
N SER A 109 -11.71 2.42 -19.77
CA SER A 109 -11.69 2.11 -21.20
C SER A 109 -12.68 1.01 -21.58
N SER A 110 -12.88 0.00 -20.72
CA SER A 110 -13.87 -1.06 -20.93
C SER A 110 -15.31 -0.63 -20.65
N ASN A 111 -15.51 0.49 -19.96
CA ASN A 111 -16.82 1.10 -19.69
C ASN A 111 -17.11 2.31 -20.60
N ILE A 112 -16.30 2.57 -21.64
CA ILE A 112 -16.73 3.42 -22.75
C ILE A 112 -17.82 2.64 -23.48
N LEU A 113 -19.05 2.76 -22.99
CA LEU A 113 -20.24 2.59 -23.79
C LEU A 113 -20.07 3.54 -24.99
N GLU A 114 -19.88 2.96 -26.17
CA GLU A 114 -20.18 3.65 -27.42
C GLU A 114 -21.62 4.14 -27.31
N TRP A 115 -21.79 5.44 -27.07
CA TRP A 115 -23.07 6.14 -27.24
C TRP A 115 -23.18 6.59 -28.69
#